data_AF-A0A3C1UQX7-F1
#
_entry.id   AF-A0A3C1UQX7-F1
#
_cell.length_a   1.000
_cell.length_b   1.000
_cell.length_c   1.000
_cell.angle_alpha   90.00
_cell.angle_beta   90.00
_cell.angle_gamma   90.00
#
_symmetry.space_group_name_H-M   'P 1'
#
loop_
_entity.id
_entity.type
_entity.pdbx_description
1 polymer ?
#
loop_
_entity_poly.entity_id
_entity_poly.type
_entity_poly.pdbx_seq_one_letter_code
_entity_poly.pdbx_strand_id
1 'polypeptide(L)'
;MTDPQIALLMLGLFLGAVMFGFPIAFTLMAMGIGFGYYAYFDEGRMWRSFDRALRKDADDLTLLQTWIEGFFNSRIFDLFINQTYTVMANEVLTAVPLFLFMGYIVERANIVDRLFYTLNISAKNLPGSMGIAALITCA
;
A
#
# COMPACT_ATOMS: atom_id res chain seq x y z
N MET A 1 -6.87 10.96 -24.42
CA MET A 1 -5.42 11.18 -24.31
C MET A 1 -5.15 11.28 -22.82
N THR A 2 -4.60 10.25 -22.18
CA THR A 2 -4.28 10.34 -20.75
C THR A 2 -3.14 11.33 -20.61
N ASP A 3 -3.48 12.55 -20.20
CA ASP A 3 -2.55 13.65 -20.17
C ASP A 3 -1.37 13.32 -19.25
N PRO A 4 -0.12 13.43 -19.72
CA PRO A 4 1.08 13.27 -18.88
C PRO A 4 1.07 14.19 -17.65
N GLN A 5 0.25 15.24 -17.68
CA GLN A 5 -0.06 16.11 -16.55
C GLN A 5 -0.70 15.35 -15.37
N ILE A 6 -1.59 14.39 -15.62
CA ILE A 6 -2.28 13.61 -14.57
C ILE A 6 -1.28 12.70 -13.84
N ALA A 7 -0.35 12.08 -14.58
CA ALA A 7 0.70 11.25 -14.02
C ALA A 7 1.68 12.06 -13.15
N LEU A 8 2.02 13.28 -13.59
CA LEU A 8 2.86 14.21 -12.82
C LEU A 8 2.13 14.72 -11.55
N LEU A 9 0.82 14.95 -11.64
CA LEU A 9 0.00 15.34 -10.48
C LEU A 9 -0.11 14.21 -9.46
N MET A 10 -0.26 12.95 -9.92
CA MET A 10 -0.24 11.76 -9.08
C MET A 10 1.11 11.60 -8.36
N LEU A 11 2.21 11.78 -9.08
CA LEU A 11 3.55 11.72 -8.49
C LEU A 11 3.77 12.82 -7.44
N GLY A 12 3.33 14.05 -7.73
CA GLY A 12 3.44 15.18 -6.81
C GLY A 12 2.60 15.01 -5.54
N LEU A 13 1.36 14.54 -5.70
CA LEU A 13 0.44 14.30 -4.58
C LEU A 13 0.91 13.11 -3.72
N PHE A 14 1.50 12.08 -4.36
CA PHE A 14 2.13 10.96 -3.66
C PHE A 14 3.30 11.40 -2.78
N LEU A 15 4.22 12.18 -3.34
CA LEU A 15 5.37 12.71 -2.60
C LEU A 15 4.93 13.62 -1.43
N GLY A 16 3.91 14.47 -1.65
CA GLY A 16 3.34 15.32 -0.61
C GLY A 16 2.69 14.52 0.54
N ALA A 17 1.96 13.45 0.22
CA ALA A 17 1.32 12.60 1.23
C ALA A 17 2.34 11.80 2.06
N VAL A 18 3.44 11.35 1.44
CA VAL A 18 4.53 10.64 2.14
C VAL A 18 5.25 11.56 3.13
N MET A 19 5.39 12.85 2.82
CA MET A 19 5.97 13.84 3.76
C MET A 19 5.14 14.03 5.04
N PHE A 20 3.84 13.70 5.04
CA PHE A 20 2.98 13.81 6.22
C PHE A 20 3.18 12.68 7.25
N GLY A 21 4.05 11.70 6.96
CA GLY A 21 4.44 10.65 7.92
C GLY A 21 3.33 9.65 8.27
N PHE A 22 2.18 9.72 7.59
CA PHE A 22 1.08 8.78 7.77
C PHE A 22 1.44 7.41 7.16
N PRO A 23 0.95 6.27 7.69
CA PRO A 23 1.32 4.95 7.17
C PRO A 23 1.03 4.85 5.67
N ILE A 24 2.09 4.51 4.91
CA ILE A 24 2.14 4.62 3.45
C ILE A 24 1.06 3.78 2.74
N ALA A 25 0.56 2.71 3.38
CA ALA A 25 -0.55 1.91 2.86
C ALA A 25 -1.83 2.74 2.63
N PHE A 26 -2.21 3.57 3.59
CA PHE A 26 -3.46 4.30 3.50
C PHE A 26 -3.38 5.43 2.46
N THR A 27 -2.20 6.06 2.31
CA THR A 27 -1.98 7.07 1.27
C THR A 27 -1.96 6.46 -0.13
N LEU A 28 -1.36 5.27 -0.29
CA LEU A 28 -1.35 4.55 -1.56
C LEU A 28 -2.73 4.03 -1.95
N MET A 29 -3.52 3.55 -0.98
CA MET A 29 -4.90 3.12 -1.18
C MET A 29 -5.79 4.31 -1.59
N ALA A 30 -5.72 5.43 -0.88
CA ALA A 30 -6.50 6.64 -1.17
C ALA A 30 -6.20 7.22 -2.57
N MET A 31 -4.93 7.28 -2.98
CA MET A 31 -4.59 7.72 -4.35
C MET A 31 -4.91 6.68 -5.41
N GLY A 32 -4.74 5.38 -5.13
CA GLY A 32 -5.13 4.32 -6.05
C GLY A 32 -6.62 4.41 -6.39
N ILE A 33 -7.46 4.71 -5.39
CA ILE A 33 -8.88 4.98 -5.57
C ILE A 33 -9.11 6.30 -6.31
N GLY A 34 -8.49 7.40 -5.86
CA GLY A 34 -8.74 8.73 -6.41
C GLY A 34 -8.33 8.86 -7.88
N PHE A 35 -7.13 8.40 -8.23
CA PHE A 35 -6.64 8.40 -9.61
C PHE A 35 -7.22 7.26 -10.44
N GLY A 36 -7.53 6.11 -9.85
CA GLY A 36 -8.22 5.01 -10.52
C GLY A 36 -9.64 5.39 -10.94
N TYR A 37 -10.38 6.12 -10.09
CA TYR A 37 -11.67 6.70 -10.41
C TYR A 37 -11.54 7.75 -11.52
N TYR A 38 -10.55 8.65 -11.42
CA TYR A 38 -10.36 9.73 -12.40
C TYR A 38 -9.91 9.24 -13.79
N ALA A 39 -9.06 8.20 -13.88
CA ALA A 39 -8.51 7.72 -15.15
C ALA A 39 -9.43 6.76 -15.92
N TYR A 40 -10.31 6.04 -15.21
CA TYR A 40 -11.22 5.06 -15.80
C TYR A 40 -12.69 5.52 -15.82
N PHE A 41 -12.97 6.77 -15.47
CA PHE A 41 -14.31 7.34 -15.56
C PHE A 41 -14.75 7.39 -17.03
N ASP A 42 -15.48 6.37 -17.46
CA ASP A 42 -16.10 6.27 -18.77
C ASP A 42 -17.59 5.98 -18.59
N GLU A 43 -18.34 7.06 -18.41
CA GLU A 43 -19.78 7.07 -18.17
C GLU A 43 -20.55 6.30 -19.28
N GLY A 44 -20.03 6.26 -20.50
CA GLY A 44 -20.70 5.68 -21.67
C GLY A 44 -20.70 4.15 -21.73
N ARG A 45 -19.82 3.47 -20.99
CA ARG A 45 -19.78 1.99 -20.94
C ARG A 45 -20.55 1.39 -19.76
N MET A 46 -20.66 2.14 -18.67
CA MET A 46 -21.15 1.66 -17.38
C MET A 46 -22.67 1.43 -17.36
N TRP A 47 -23.45 2.31 -18.02
CA TRP A 47 -24.91 2.20 -18.09
C TRP A 47 -25.47 1.63 -19.40
N ARG A 48 -24.64 1.03 -20.25
CA ARG A 48 -25.06 0.52 -21.57
C ARG A 48 -26.06 -0.66 -21.51
N SER A 49 -26.16 -1.33 -20.37
CA SER A 49 -27.18 -2.34 -20.06
C SER A 49 -28.51 -1.70 -19.67
N PHE A 50 -28.47 -0.66 -18.82
CA PHE A 50 -29.63 0.14 -18.42
C PHE A 50 -30.23 0.90 -19.61
N ASP A 51 -29.42 1.57 -20.44
CA ASP A 51 -29.91 2.26 -21.66
C ASP A 51 -30.59 1.30 -22.64
N ARG A 52 -30.18 0.03 -22.67
CA ARG A 52 -30.86 -1.01 -23.47
C ARG A 52 -32.16 -1.49 -22.83
N ALA A 53 -32.25 -1.50 -21.50
CA ALA A 53 -33.47 -1.84 -20.76
C ALA A 53 -34.50 -0.72 -20.84
N LEU A 54 -34.07 0.54 -20.76
CA LEU A 54 -34.88 1.74 -20.92
C LEU A 54 -35.48 1.86 -22.33
N ARG A 55 -34.69 1.52 -23.36
CA ARG A 55 -35.17 1.48 -24.76
C ARG A 55 -36.12 0.32 -25.06
N LYS A 56 -36.20 -0.69 -24.20
CA LYS A 56 -37.06 -1.87 -24.36
C LYS A 56 -38.37 -1.77 -23.58
N ASP A 57 -38.66 -0.62 -22.93
CA ASP A 57 -39.82 -0.46 -22.03
C ASP A 57 -39.89 -1.61 -21.00
N ALA A 58 -38.73 -1.97 -20.43
CA ALA A 58 -38.63 -3.03 -19.44
C ALA A 58 -39.21 -2.59 -18.09
N ASP A 59 -39.68 -3.58 -17.29
CA ASP A 59 -40.25 -3.37 -15.96
C ASP A 59 -39.40 -2.43 -15.07
N ASP A 60 -40.06 -1.56 -14.29
CA ASP A 60 -39.41 -0.63 -13.35
C ASP A 60 -38.42 -1.33 -12.41
N LEU A 61 -38.70 -2.59 -12.03
CA LEU A 61 -37.81 -3.41 -11.21
C LEU A 61 -36.54 -3.84 -11.96
N THR A 62 -36.64 -4.12 -13.27
CA THR A 62 -35.48 -4.43 -14.11
C THR A 62 -34.66 -3.20 -14.46
N LEU A 63 -35.29 -2.03 -14.56
CA LEU A 63 -34.60 -0.74 -14.67
C LEU A 63 -33.82 -0.42 -13.40
N LEU A 64 -34.43 -0.61 -12.22
CA LEU A 64 -33.76 -0.40 -10.95
C LEU A 64 -32.59 -1.38 -10.76
N GLN A 65 -32.79 -2.66 -11.10
CA GLN A 65 -31.72 -3.66 -11.03
C GLN A 65 -30.57 -3.36 -11.99
N THR A 66 -30.85 -3.05 -13.25
CA THR A 66 -29.79 -2.70 -14.22
C THR A 66 -29.15 -1.35 -13.93
N TRP A 67 -29.84 -0.45 -13.23
CA TRP A 67 -29.28 0.80 -12.74
C TRP A 67 -28.25 0.55 -11.64
N ILE A 68 -28.59 -0.30 -10.65
CA ILE A 68 -27.68 -0.75 -9.58
C ILE A 68 -26.52 -1.56 -10.18
N GLU A 69 -26.79 -2.52 -11.07
CA GLU A 69 -25.74 -3.31 -11.72
C GLU A 69 -24.83 -2.43 -12.57
N GLY A 70 -25.32 -1.41 -13.26
CA GLY A 70 -24.49 -0.41 -13.93
C GLY A 70 -23.57 0.31 -12.95
N PHE A 71 -24.10 0.71 -11.79
CA PHE A 71 -23.33 1.36 -10.73
C PHE A 71 -22.20 0.48 -10.14
N PHE A 72 -22.44 -0.84 -10.02
CA PHE A 72 -21.46 -1.79 -9.47
C PHE A 72 -20.57 -2.48 -10.52
N ASN A 73 -20.99 -2.55 -11.78
CA ASN A 73 -20.24 -3.14 -12.91
C ASN A 73 -19.20 -2.16 -13.46
N SER A 74 -18.42 -1.60 -12.54
CA SER A 74 -17.26 -0.80 -12.84
C SER A 74 -16.05 -1.69 -12.63
N ARG A 75 -15.23 -1.92 -13.66
CA ARG A 75 -13.91 -2.58 -13.52
C ARG A 75 -13.05 -1.88 -12.45
N ILE A 76 -13.35 -0.62 -12.15
CA ILE A 76 -12.82 0.17 -11.03
C ILE A 76 -13.12 -0.48 -9.68
N PHE A 77 -14.33 -1.00 -9.45
CA PHE A 77 -14.73 -1.58 -8.17
C PHE A 77 -14.02 -2.91 -7.92
N ASP A 78 -13.86 -3.74 -8.97
CA ASP A 78 -13.05 -4.96 -8.90
C ASP A 78 -11.56 -4.66 -8.73
N LEU A 79 -10.99 -3.71 -9.49
CA LEU A 79 -9.59 -3.29 -9.33
C LEU A 79 -9.33 -2.63 -7.97
N PHE A 80 -10.30 -1.88 -7.44
CA PHE A 80 -10.29 -1.27 -6.10
C PHE A 80 -10.26 -2.32 -5.00
N ILE A 81 -11.16 -3.30 -5.05
CA ILE A 81 -11.20 -4.41 -4.08
C ILE A 81 -9.88 -5.19 -4.16
N ASN A 82 -9.42 -5.50 -5.36
CA ASN A 82 -8.20 -6.31 -5.55
C ASN A 82 -6.92 -5.58 -5.07
N GLN A 83 -6.77 -4.27 -5.35
CA GLN A 83 -5.66 -3.47 -4.83
C GLN A 83 -5.74 -3.26 -3.32
N THR A 84 -6.94 -3.11 -2.75
CA THR A 84 -7.13 -3.00 -1.30
C THR A 84 -6.72 -4.28 -0.58
N TYR A 85 -7.12 -5.43 -1.12
CA TYR A 85 -6.69 -6.74 -0.62
C TYR A 85 -5.17 -6.93 -0.75
N THR A 86 -4.57 -6.48 -1.85
CA THR A 86 -3.12 -6.57 -2.07
C THR A 86 -2.32 -5.70 -1.10
N VAL A 87 -2.81 -4.50 -0.75
CA VAL A 87 -2.17 -3.64 0.25
C VAL A 87 -2.32 -4.20 1.66
N MET A 88 -3.48 -4.78 1.99
CA MET A 88 -3.71 -5.42 3.30
C MET A 88 -2.89 -6.71 3.47
N ALA A 89 -2.67 -7.46 2.39
CA ALA A 89 -1.81 -8.64 2.37
C ALA A 89 -0.32 -8.32 2.21
N ASN A 90 0.07 -7.03 2.23
CA ASN A 90 1.44 -6.64 1.99
C ASN A 90 2.34 -6.92 3.21
N GLU A 91 3.24 -7.88 3.04
CA GLU A 91 4.16 -8.36 4.08
C GLU A 91 5.07 -7.25 4.65
N VAL A 92 5.35 -6.19 3.90
CA VAL A 92 6.20 -5.07 4.33
C VAL A 92 5.51 -4.22 5.39
N LEU A 93 4.21 -3.97 5.23
CA LEU A 93 3.43 -3.16 6.17
C LEU A 93 3.19 -3.88 7.49
N THR A 94 3.08 -5.21 7.45
CA THR A 94 3.00 -6.06 8.64
C THR A 94 4.37 -6.25 9.31
N ALA A 95 5.47 -6.15 8.55
CA ALA A 95 6.82 -6.25 9.09
C ALA A 95 7.23 -5.05 9.96
N VAL A 96 6.71 -3.83 9.70
CA VAL A 96 7.12 -2.63 10.44
C VAL A 96 6.82 -2.71 11.95
N PRO A 97 5.59 -3.04 12.40
CA PRO A 97 5.30 -3.18 13.83
C PRO A 97 6.07 -4.33 14.49
N LEU A 98 6.26 -5.44 13.77
CA LEU A 98 6.92 -6.64 14.28
C LEU A 98 8.44 -6.41 14.42
N PHE A 99 9.05 -5.69 13.47
CA PHE A 99 10.44 -5.24 13.54
C PHE A 99 10.66 -4.25 14.68
N LEU A 100 9.78 -3.26 14.84
CA LEU A 100 9.82 -2.34 15.98
C LEU A 100 9.62 -3.07 17.31
N PHE A 101 8.74 -4.06 17.36
CA PHE A 101 8.52 -4.89 18.55
C PHE A 101 9.78 -5.68 18.93
N MET A 102 10.43 -6.31 17.95
CA MET A 102 11.71 -6.98 18.16
C MET A 102 12.76 -5.99 18.68
N GLY A 103 12.91 -4.82 18.03
CA GLY A 103 13.85 -3.78 18.44
C GLY A 103 13.61 -3.31 19.88
N TYR A 104 12.35 -3.00 20.22
CA TYR A 104 11.96 -2.54 21.56
C TYR A 104 12.16 -3.60 22.63
N ILE A 105 11.85 -4.87 22.35
CA ILE A 105 12.10 -5.97 23.30
C ILE A 105 13.60 -6.15 23.52
N VAL A 106 14.40 -6.11 22.45
CA VAL A 106 15.86 -6.28 22.52
C VAL A 106 16.52 -5.16 23.31
N GLU A 107 16.04 -3.92 23.14
CA GLU A 107 16.47 -2.75 23.92
C GLU A 107 16.04 -2.86 25.38
N ARG A 108 14.76 -3.17 25.66
CA ARG A 108 14.23 -3.32 27.03
C ARG A 108 14.88 -4.46 27.81
N ALA A 109 15.25 -5.55 27.13
CA ALA A 109 15.85 -6.71 27.77
C ALA A 109 17.35 -6.50 28.11
N ASN A 110 17.94 -5.36 27.72
CA ASN A 110 19.36 -5.05 27.94
C ASN A 110 20.30 -6.16 27.42
N ILE A 111 19.84 -6.88 26.39
CA ILE A 111 20.57 -8.01 25.79
C ILE A 111 21.70 -7.50 24.92
N VAL A 112 21.49 -6.32 24.29
CA VAL A 112 22.48 -5.66 23.42
C VAL A 112 23.76 -5.37 24.20
N ASP A 113 23.68 -4.73 25.37
CA ASP A 113 24.86 -4.42 26.19
C ASP A 113 25.60 -5.68 26.68
N ARG A 114 24.86 -6.73 27.05
CA ARG A 114 25.47 -8.02 27.41
C ARG A 114 26.16 -8.70 26.23
N LEU A 115 25.58 -8.63 25.03
CA LEU A 115 26.19 -9.16 23.81
C LEU A 115 27.46 -8.39 23.43
N PHE A 116 27.44 -7.06 23.51
CA PHE A 116 28.64 -6.26 23.25
C PHE A 116 29.75 -6.53 24.27
N TYR A 117 29.41 -6.71 25.55
CA TYR A 117 30.39 -7.06 26.59
C TYR A 117 31.02 -8.45 26.37
N THR A 118 30.23 -9.47 26.02
CA THR A 118 30.74 -10.82 25.76
C THR A 118 31.52 -10.91 24.45
N LEU A 119 31.12 -10.17 23.42
CA LEU A 119 31.88 -10.02 22.17
C LEU A 119 33.21 -9.33 22.41
N ASN A 120 33.24 -8.27 23.22
CA ASN A 120 34.48 -7.56 23.54
C ASN A 120 35.47 -8.47 24.28
N ILE A 121 35.00 -9.24 25.27
CA ILE A 121 35.82 -10.23 25.98
C ILE A 121 36.30 -11.35 25.07
N SER A 122 35.45 -11.86 24.16
CA SER A 122 35.82 -12.91 23.22
C SER A 122 36.84 -12.43 22.19
N ALA A 123 36.73 -11.17 21.75
CA ALA A 123 37.63 -10.58 20.77
C ALA A 123 38.89 -9.95 21.39
N LYS A 124 39.14 -10.12 22.70
CA LYS A 124 40.25 -9.47 23.42
C LYS A 124 41.65 -9.78 22.87
N ASN A 125 41.80 -10.89 22.13
CA ASN A 125 43.08 -11.30 21.55
C ASN A 125 43.39 -10.66 20.18
N LEU A 126 42.45 -9.89 19.61
CA LEU A 126 42.63 -9.23 18.32
C LEU A 126 42.79 -7.71 18.53
N PRO A 127 43.98 -7.12 18.29
CA PRO A 127 44.14 -5.67 18.30
C PRO A 127 43.29 -5.06 17.17
N GLY A 128 42.31 -4.21 17.52
CA GLY A 128 41.30 -3.69 16.56
C GLY A 128 39.95 -4.42 16.58
N SER A 129 39.67 -5.21 17.62
CA SER A 129 38.51 -6.10 17.77
C SER A 129 37.14 -5.53 17.39
N MET A 130 36.82 -4.29 17.77
CA MET A 130 35.53 -3.66 17.44
C MET A 130 35.35 -3.45 15.92
N GLY A 131 36.43 -3.17 15.18
CA GLY A 131 36.37 -2.98 13.73
C GLY A 131 36.23 -4.28 12.96
N ILE A 132 36.93 -5.34 13.40
CA ILE A 132 36.89 -6.66 12.77
C ILE A 132 35.51 -7.31 12.96
N ALA A 133 34.90 -7.17 14.15
CA ALA A 133 33.56 -7.68 14.41
C ALA A 133 32.48 -7.01 13.54
N ALA A 134 32.59 -5.68 13.33
CA ALA A 134 31.67 -4.96 12.45
C ALA A 134 31.81 -5.40 11.00
N LEU A 135 33.04 -5.57 10.49
CA LEU A 135 33.29 -6.05 9.12
C LEU A 135 32.74 -7.46 8.87
N ILE A 136 32.84 -8.37 9.84
CA ILE A 136 32.29 -9.74 9.71
C ILE A 136 30.76 -9.74 9.74
N THR A 137 30.14 -8.83 10.51
CA THR A 137 28.68 -8.77 10.65
C THR A 137 28.01 -8.05 9.47
N CYS A 138 28.73 -7.14 8.80
CA CYS A 138 28.22 -6.34 7.69
C CYS A 138 28.62 -6.86 6.29
N ALA A 139 29.40 -7.94 6.21
CA ALA A 139 29.70 -8.65 4.96
C ALA A 139 28.65 -9.73 4.68
#